data_AF-A0A9E0PYV2-F1
#
_entry.id   AF-A0A9E0PYV2-F1
#
_cell.length_a   1.000
_cell.length_b   1.000
_cell.length_c   1.000
_cell.angle_alpha   90.00
_cell.angle_beta   90.00
_cell.angle_gamma   90.00
#
_symmetry.space_group_name_H-M   'P 1'
#
loop_
_entity.id
_entity.type
_entity.pdbx_description
1 polymer ?
#
loop_
_entity_poly.entity_id
_entity_poly.type
_entity_poly.pdbx_seq_one_letter_code
_entity_poly.pdbx_strand_id
1 'polypeptide(L)'
;MNRRLYSLRRVTWRFAFLSSLPALYGLSCNAALAYPEFQQFVEKNSHRTVNCAMCHISENGPVGNGEGQIGSFSADEMKLLNKARGALAPGQDVDSPILNKFGNEIIKAVGKKDFVALKSEPAKLAERLGDKSDLDEDGISDAQEYLDGTDPLNKFHGDPAKLFWINLDRYKMHVFLAIVAVFSINYGLIHLIKGV
;
A
#
# COMPACT_ATOMS: atom_id res chain seq x y z
N MET A 1 14.73 -68.88 67.26
CA MET A 1 16.20 -68.68 67.30
C MET A 1 16.80 -69.03 65.95
N ASN A 2 17.81 -68.27 65.52
CA ASN A 2 18.72 -68.44 64.34
C ASN A 2 18.30 -67.95 62.94
N ARG A 3 18.63 -66.67 62.71
CA ARG A 3 19.58 -66.09 61.70
C ARG A 3 19.70 -66.67 60.27
N ARG A 4 19.51 -65.72 59.33
CA ARG A 4 20.26 -65.37 58.10
C ARG A 4 20.36 -66.42 56.98
N LEU A 5 20.04 -66.01 55.73
CA LEU A 5 21.04 -65.59 54.72
C LEU A 5 20.37 -65.09 53.42
N TYR A 6 21.14 -64.25 52.73
CA TYR A 6 20.82 -63.38 51.59
C TYR A 6 20.63 -64.09 50.24
N SER A 7 19.87 -63.47 49.32
CA SER A 7 20.12 -63.58 47.88
C SER A 7 19.62 -62.35 47.11
N LEU A 8 20.57 -61.64 46.50
CA LEU A 8 20.40 -60.50 45.59
C LEU A 8 19.90 -60.96 44.22
N ARG A 9 18.92 -60.26 43.64
CA ARG A 9 18.80 -60.14 42.17
C ARG A 9 18.42 -58.72 41.76
N ARG A 10 19.24 -58.19 40.85
CA ARG A 10 19.26 -56.82 40.31
C ARG A 10 18.01 -56.55 39.49
N VAL A 11 17.34 -55.44 39.74
CA VAL A 11 16.28 -54.88 38.89
C VAL A 11 16.93 -53.84 37.98
N THR A 12 16.84 -54.06 36.68
CA THR A 12 17.37 -53.18 35.62
C THR A 12 16.42 -52.03 35.37
N TRP A 13 16.94 -50.80 35.45
CA TRP A 13 16.22 -49.56 35.16
C TRP A 13 16.13 -49.35 33.65
N ARG A 14 14.93 -49.16 33.11
CA ARG A 14 14.70 -48.61 31.76
C ARG A 14 14.03 -47.25 31.90
N PHE A 15 14.77 -46.20 31.56
CA PHE A 15 14.30 -44.83 31.40
C PHE A 15 13.40 -44.76 30.16
N ALA A 16 12.16 -44.30 30.32
CA ALA A 16 11.29 -43.89 29.23
C ALA A 16 11.16 -42.36 29.26
N PHE A 17 11.74 -41.70 28.27
CA PHE A 17 11.61 -40.27 28.02
C PHE A 17 10.18 -39.97 27.53
N LEU A 18 9.42 -39.19 28.30
CA LEU A 18 8.22 -38.51 27.81
C LEU A 18 8.66 -37.21 27.11
N SER A 19 8.48 -37.12 25.79
CA SER A 19 8.57 -35.87 25.05
C SER A 19 7.19 -35.21 24.96
N SER A 20 7.07 -34.06 25.62
CA SER A 20 5.94 -33.15 25.55
C SER A 20 5.95 -32.35 24.24
N LEU A 21 4.85 -32.42 23.47
CA LEU A 21 4.59 -31.55 22.31
C LEU A 21 3.95 -30.24 22.80
N PRO A 22 4.52 -29.05 22.53
CA PRO A 22 3.84 -27.79 22.78
C PRO A 22 2.84 -27.51 21.66
N ALA A 23 1.58 -27.31 22.04
CA ALA A 23 0.54 -26.81 21.16
C ALA A 23 0.84 -25.34 20.80
N LEU A 24 1.31 -25.12 19.57
CA LEU A 24 1.41 -23.80 18.96
C LEU A 24 0.00 -23.27 18.70
N TYR A 25 -0.48 -22.42 19.60
CA TYR A 25 -1.59 -21.52 19.35
C TYR A 25 -1.14 -20.48 18.33
N GLY A 26 -1.43 -20.76 17.05
CA GLY A 26 -1.39 -19.73 16.00
C GLY A 26 -2.56 -18.77 16.20
N LEU A 27 -2.30 -17.63 16.83
CA LEU A 27 -3.15 -16.45 16.75
C LEU A 27 -3.15 -15.96 15.31
N SER A 28 -4.11 -16.44 14.51
CA SER A 28 -4.45 -15.82 13.23
C SER A 28 -5.16 -14.50 13.53
N CYS A 29 -4.47 -13.40 13.25
CA CYS A 29 -5.09 -12.09 13.18
C CYS A 29 -6.13 -12.16 12.04
N ASN A 30 -7.41 -11.97 12.37
CA ASN A 30 -8.46 -11.81 11.37
C ASN A 30 -8.19 -10.51 10.60
N ALA A 31 -7.41 -10.60 9.52
CA ALA A 31 -7.34 -9.54 8.54
C ALA A 31 -8.77 -9.29 8.04
N ALA A 32 -9.27 -8.08 8.27
CA ALA A 32 -10.53 -7.63 7.71
C ALA A 32 -10.52 -7.97 6.20
N LEU A 33 -11.60 -8.58 5.72
CA LEU A 33 -11.74 -9.04 4.33
C LEU A 33 -11.80 -7.83 3.38
N ALA A 34 -10.68 -7.15 3.19
CA ALA A 34 -10.38 -6.40 1.98
C ALA A 34 -10.22 -7.40 0.82
N TYR A 35 -10.10 -6.93 -0.41
CA TYR A 35 -9.73 -7.80 -1.53
C TYR A 35 -8.21 -8.02 -1.49
N PRO A 36 -7.70 -9.08 -0.82
CA PRO A 36 -6.28 -9.22 -0.61
C PRO A 36 -5.55 -9.42 -1.94
N GLU A 37 -6.24 -9.82 -3.01
CA GLU A 37 -5.65 -10.13 -4.30
C GLU A 37 -4.94 -8.93 -4.91
N PHE A 38 -5.53 -7.73 -4.80
CA PHE A 38 -4.91 -6.51 -5.30
C PHE A 38 -3.70 -6.12 -4.45
N GLN A 39 -3.83 -6.13 -3.12
CA GLN A 39 -2.71 -5.84 -2.23
C GLN A 39 -1.56 -6.82 -2.45
N GLN A 40 -1.82 -8.12 -2.42
CA GLN A 40 -0.82 -9.16 -2.64
C GLN A 40 -0.14 -9.03 -4.00
N PHE A 41 -0.89 -8.68 -5.05
CA PHE A 41 -0.30 -8.41 -6.35
C PHE A 41 0.64 -7.22 -6.31
N VAL A 42 0.20 -6.07 -5.77
CA VAL A 42 1.01 -4.85 -5.70
C VAL A 42 2.27 -5.08 -4.88
N GLU A 43 2.15 -5.68 -3.69
CA GLU A 43 3.32 -5.95 -2.83
C GLU A 43 4.30 -6.91 -3.49
N LYS A 44 3.79 -7.93 -4.19
CA LYS A 44 4.63 -8.88 -4.93
C LYS A 44 5.31 -8.23 -6.13
N ASN A 45 4.64 -7.32 -6.82
CA ASN A 45 5.13 -6.68 -8.05
C ASN A 45 6.10 -5.54 -7.75
N SER A 46 5.79 -4.72 -6.75
CA SER A 46 6.56 -3.52 -6.38
C SER A 46 7.64 -3.77 -5.33
N HIS A 47 7.52 -4.85 -4.56
CA HIS A 47 8.31 -5.09 -3.36
C HIS A 47 8.12 -4.03 -2.25
N ARG A 48 6.99 -3.30 -2.27
CA ARG A 48 6.61 -2.33 -1.24
C ARG A 48 5.40 -2.85 -0.47
N THR A 49 5.32 -2.57 0.83
CA THR A 49 4.10 -2.83 1.60
C THR A 49 3.07 -1.76 1.29
N VAL A 50 1.83 -2.17 1.04
CA VAL A 50 0.70 -1.24 0.90
C VAL A 50 -0.36 -1.56 1.95
N ASN A 51 -1.11 -0.57 2.41
CA ASN A 51 -2.16 -0.76 3.40
C ASN A 51 -3.55 -0.40 2.82
N CYS A 52 -4.59 -0.50 3.64
CA CYS A 52 -5.95 -0.21 3.17
C CYS A 52 -6.14 1.28 2.79
N ALA A 53 -5.29 2.19 3.29
CA ALA A 53 -5.36 3.62 3.00
C ALA A 53 -5.11 3.94 1.52
N MET A 54 -4.54 2.98 0.76
CA MET A 54 -4.44 3.08 -0.69
C MET A 54 -5.80 3.38 -1.32
N CYS A 55 -6.88 2.69 -0.90
CA CYS A 55 -8.21 2.85 -1.50
C CYS A 55 -9.29 3.32 -0.50
N HIS A 56 -8.99 3.33 0.79
CA HIS A 56 -9.92 3.68 1.86
C HIS A 56 -9.50 4.95 2.57
N ILE A 57 -10.46 5.67 3.15
CA ILE A 57 -10.17 6.80 4.03
C ILE A 57 -9.47 6.32 5.31
N SER A 58 -9.89 5.17 5.83
CA SER A 58 -9.32 4.58 7.04
C SER A 58 -8.27 3.51 6.72
N GLU A 59 -7.10 3.61 7.37
CA GLU A 59 -6.03 2.61 7.26
C GLU A 59 -6.43 1.22 7.78
N ASN A 60 -7.39 1.17 8.70
CA ASN A 60 -7.90 -0.07 9.29
C ASN A 60 -9.02 -0.71 8.42
N GLY A 61 -9.33 -0.10 7.28
CA GLY A 61 -10.38 -0.54 6.39
C GLY A 61 -11.77 -0.03 6.78
N PRO A 62 -12.83 -0.54 6.12
CA PRO A 62 -14.15 0.10 6.09
C PRO A 62 -15.02 -0.12 7.33
N VAL A 63 -14.64 -1.02 8.23
CA VAL A 63 -15.43 -1.43 9.40
C VAL A 63 -14.78 -0.91 10.68
N GLY A 64 -15.58 -0.28 11.53
CA GLY A 64 -15.16 0.28 12.81
C GLY A 64 -15.88 1.61 13.07
N ASN A 65 -15.42 2.36 14.07
CA ASN A 65 -16.04 3.59 14.54
C ASN A 65 -15.14 4.83 14.32
N GLY A 66 -14.03 4.68 13.60
CA GLY A 66 -13.16 5.79 13.19
C GLY A 66 -13.69 6.54 11.97
N GLU A 67 -12.99 7.59 11.56
CA GLU A 67 -13.30 8.36 10.35
C GLU A 67 -13.30 7.47 9.10
N GLY A 68 -14.30 7.63 8.23
CA GLY A 68 -14.43 6.83 7.01
C GLY A 68 -14.87 5.37 7.23
N GLN A 69 -15.22 4.99 8.46
CA GLN A 69 -15.68 3.65 8.82
C GLN A 69 -17.20 3.63 9.05
N ILE A 70 -17.86 2.54 8.64
CA ILE A 70 -19.33 2.44 8.64
C ILE A 70 -19.99 2.74 9.99
N GLY A 71 -19.32 2.42 11.11
CA GLY A 71 -19.88 2.63 12.45
C GLY A 71 -19.89 4.08 12.93
N SER A 72 -19.18 4.99 12.26
CA SER A 72 -19.20 6.43 12.56
C SER A 72 -20.11 7.24 11.64
N PHE A 73 -20.71 6.62 10.63
CA PHE A 73 -21.49 7.32 9.61
C PHE A 73 -22.79 7.90 10.14
N SER A 74 -23.06 9.15 9.73
CA SER A 74 -24.35 9.80 9.83
C SER A 74 -25.39 9.15 8.91
N ALA A 75 -26.67 9.51 9.10
CA ALA A 75 -27.74 9.02 8.23
C ALA A 75 -27.55 9.43 6.76
N ASP A 76 -26.99 10.62 6.51
CA ASP A 76 -26.73 11.12 5.16
C ASP A 76 -25.56 10.38 4.50
N GLU A 77 -24.48 10.10 5.24
CA GLU A 77 -23.37 9.27 4.76
C GLU A 77 -23.82 7.84 4.47
N MET A 78 -24.69 7.27 5.30
CA MET A 78 -25.28 5.95 5.00
C MET A 78 -26.12 5.97 3.72
N LYS A 79 -26.85 7.06 3.46
CA LYS A 79 -27.59 7.23 2.20
C LYS A 79 -26.65 7.35 1.00
N LEU A 80 -25.56 8.12 1.12
CA LEU A 80 -24.52 8.22 0.09
C LEU A 80 -23.86 6.87 -0.17
N LEU A 81 -23.48 6.13 0.87
CA LEU A 81 -22.93 4.79 0.75
C LEU A 81 -23.89 3.85 0.01
N ASN A 82 -25.18 3.88 0.35
CA ASN A 82 -26.18 3.04 -0.32
C ASN A 82 -26.33 3.43 -1.80
N LYS A 83 -26.26 4.72 -2.14
CA LYS A 83 -26.22 5.20 -3.53
C LYS A 83 -24.98 4.68 -4.25
N ALA A 84 -23.80 4.83 -3.65
CA ALA A 84 -22.52 4.36 -4.22
C ALA A 84 -22.52 2.84 -4.44
N ARG A 85 -23.11 2.06 -3.51
CA ARG A 85 -23.19 0.60 -3.63
C ARG A 85 -23.99 0.13 -4.84
N GLY A 86 -24.97 0.94 -5.29
CA GLY A 86 -25.78 0.69 -6.48
C GLY A 86 -25.14 1.15 -7.80
N ALA A 87 -24.05 1.93 -7.73
CA ALA A 87 -23.33 2.40 -8.91
C ALA A 87 -22.38 1.31 -9.46
N LEU A 88 -22.95 0.39 -10.24
CA LEU A 88 -22.21 -0.79 -10.73
C LEU A 88 -21.44 -0.54 -12.04
N ALA A 89 -21.93 0.37 -12.87
CA ALA A 89 -21.36 0.68 -14.19
C ALA A 89 -20.31 1.80 -14.09
N PRO A 90 -19.32 1.85 -15.01
CA PRO A 90 -18.36 2.96 -15.08
C PRO A 90 -19.03 4.28 -15.45
N GLY A 91 -18.34 5.39 -15.16
CA GLY A 91 -18.76 6.76 -15.48
C GLY A 91 -19.88 7.31 -14.60
N GLN A 92 -20.27 6.61 -13.54
CA GLN A 92 -21.25 7.13 -12.59
C GLN A 92 -20.60 8.06 -11.58
N ASP A 93 -21.08 9.31 -11.50
CA ASP A 93 -20.58 10.29 -10.54
C ASP A 93 -21.21 10.07 -9.16
N VAL A 94 -20.68 9.08 -8.44
CA VAL A 94 -21.07 8.79 -7.06
C VAL A 94 -19.84 8.45 -6.25
N ASP A 95 -19.59 9.24 -5.21
CA ASP A 95 -18.52 8.98 -4.25
C ASP A 95 -19.02 8.17 -3.06
N SER A 96 -18.21 7.20 -2.65
CA SER A 96 -18.41 6.42 -1.44
C SER A 96 -17.68 7.10 -0.27
N PRO A 97 -18.34 7.31 0.87
CA PRO A 97 -17.70 7.86 2.07
C PRO A 97 -16.69 6.91 2.73
N ILE A 98 -16.59 5.67 2.24
CA ILE A 98 -15.59 4.68 2.70
C ILE A 98 -14.29 4.77 1.90
N LEU A 99 -14.39 5.23 0.65
CA LEU A 99 -13.27 5.25 -0.28
C LEU A 99 -12.60 6.62 -0.24
N ASN A 100 -11.28 6.63 -0.34
CA ASN A 100 -10.56 7.86 -0.57
C ASN A 100 -10.74 8.31 -2.04
N LYS A 101 -10.05 9.38 -2.44
CA LYS A 101 -10.14 9.91 -3.81
C LYS A 101 -9.73 8.86 -4.86
N PHE A 102 -8.65 8.10 -4.62
CA PHE A 102 -8.21 7.04 -5.54
C PHE A 102 -9.20 5.87 -5.63
N GLY A 103 -9.72 5.39 -4.51
CA GLY A 103 -10.73 4.33 -4.48
C GLY A 103 -12.00 4.73 -5.24
N ASN A 104 -12.45 5.99 -5.09
CA ASN A 104 -13.58 6.50 -5.86
C ASN A 104 -13.24 6.61 -7.36
N GLU A 105 -12.03 7.04 -7.70
CA GLU A 105 -11.56 7.11 -9.10
C GLU A 105 -11.56 5.73 -9.77
N ILE A 106 -11.09 4.68 -9.08
CA ILE A 106 -11.17 3.30 -9.59
C ILE A 106 -12.62 2.93 -9.96
N ILE A 107 -13.58 3.24 -9.07
CA ILE A 107 -14.98 2.91 -9.31
C ILE A 107 -15.57 3.75 -10.44
N LYS A 108 -15.18 5.02 -10.57
CA LYS A 108 -15.61 5.88 -11.68
C LYS A 108 -15.06 5.41 -13.02
N ALA A 109 -13.77 5.09 -13.09
CA ALA A 109 -13.10 4.65 -14.31
C ALA A 109 -13.53 3.25 -14.75
N VAL A 110 -13.55 2.29 -13.82
CA VAL A 110 -13.72 0.86 -14.13
C VAL A 110 -15.15 0.38 -13.89
N GLY A 111 -15.86 0.95 -12.91
CA GLY A 111 -17.14 0.44 -12.43
C GLY A 111 -16.96 -0.71 -11.44
N LYS A 112 -17.80 -0.74 -10.39
CA LYS A 112 -17.70 -1.72 -9.30
C LYS A 112 -17.83 -3.17 -9.79
N LYS A 113 -18.70 -3.44 -10.76
CA LYS A 113 -18.90 -4.80 -11.28
C LYS A 113 -17.60 -5.35 -11.89
N ASP A 114 -16.97 -4.55 -12.74
CA ASP A 114 -15.74 -4.93 -13.44
C ASP A 114 -14.55 -4.95 -12.48
N PHE A 115 -14.45 -3.99 -11.56
CA PHE A 115 -13.45 -4.00 -10.50
C PHE A 115 -13.48 -5.31 -9.69
N VAL A 116 -14.68 -5.78 -9.34
CA VAL A 116 -14.82 -7.07 -8.62
C VAL A 116 -14.42 -8.26 -9.49
N ALA A 117 -14.63 -8.22 -10.81
CA ALA A 117 -14.20 -9.28 -11.73
C ALA A 117 -12.66 -9.33 -11.87
N LEU A 118 -12.00 -8.18 -11.80
CA LEU A 118 -10.54 -8.04 -11.90
C LEU A 118 -9.77 -8.66 -10.73
N LYS A 119 -10.41 -9.09 -9.65
CA LYS A 119 -9.71 -9.81 -8.56
C LYS A 119 -8.96 -11.06 -9.03
N SER A 120 -9.48 -11.70 -10.07
CA SER A 120 -8.83 -12.87 -10.68
C SER A 120 -7.59 -12.48 -11.51
N GLU A 121 -7.48 -11.22 -11.90
CA GLU A 121 -6.43 -10.68 -12.78
C GLU A 121 -6.02 -9.25 -12.34
N PRO A 122 -5.48 -9.07 -11.12
CA PRO A 122 -5.26 -7.74 -10.52
C PRO A 122 -4.34 -6.84 -11.35
N ALA A 123 -3.41 -7.42 -12.11
CA ALA A 123 -2.54 -6.70 -13.06
C ALA A 123 -3.31 -5.88 -14.10
N LYS A 124 -4.50 -6.35 -14.53
CA LYS A 124 -5.33 -5.67 -15.52
C LYS A 124 -6.00 -4.41 -14.96
N LEU A 125 -5.97 -4.17 -13.65
CA LEU A 125 -6.50 -2.94 -13.07
C LEU A 125 -5.79 -1.69 -13.62
N ALA A 126 -4.45 -1.75 -13.72
CA ALA A 126 -3.66 -0.66 -14.27
C ALA A 126 -4.05 -0.34 -15.72
N GLU A 127 -4.24 -1.36 -16.55
CA GLU A 127 -4.70 -1.20 -17.94
C GLU A 127 -6.08 -0.52 -18.02
N ARG A 128 -6.98 -0.83 -17.08
CA ARG A 128 -8.35 -0.28 -17.06
C ARG A 128 -8.40 1.15 -16.52
N LEU A 129 -7.50 1.50 -15.60
CA LEU A 129 -7.31 2.88 -15.13
C LEU A 129 -6.72 3.75 -16.25
N GLY A 130 -5.69 3.24 -16.94
CA GLY A 130 -4.95 3.97 -17.95
C GLY A 130 -4.17 5.17 -17.40
N ASP A 131 -3.51 5.90 -18.29
CA ASP A 131 -2.50 6.89 -17.89
C ASP A 131 -3.06 8.32 -17.76
N LYS A 132 -4.38 8.47 -17.71
CA LYS A 132 -5.03 9.80 -17.72
C LYS A 132 -5.18 10.42 -16.33
N SER A 133 -5.26 9.59 -15.30
CA SER A 133 -5.44 10.04 -13.92
C SER A 133 -4.09 10.18 -13.24
N ASP A 134 -3.89 11.32 -12.58
CA ASP A 134 -2.73 11.70 -11.76
C ASP A 134 -3.30 12.60 -10.66
N LEU A 135 -3.73 11.98 -9.55
CA LEU A 135 -4.59 12.63 -8.56
C LEU A 135 -3.86 13.63 -7.66
N ASP A 136 -2.54 13.52 -7.55
CA ASP A 136 -1.68 14.38 -6.74
C ASP A 136 -0.76 15.32 -7.54
N GLU A 137 -0.81 15.20 -8.88
CA GLU A 137 -0.15 16.06 -9.87
C GLU A 137 1.39 15.98 -9.81
N ASP A 138 1.92 14.83 -9.38
CA ASP A 138 3.36 14.57 -9.33
C ASP A 138 3.96 14.23 -10.71
N GLY A 139 3.11 13.90 -11.69
CA GLY A 139 3.46 13.55 -13.06
C GLY A 139 3.58 12.05 -13.33
N ILE A 140 3.30 11.19 -12.33
CA ILE A 140 3.17 9.74 -12.45
C ILE A 140 1.67 9.42 -12.44
N SER A 141 1.19 8.66 -13.42
CA SER A 141 -0.24 8.30 -13.45
C SER A 141 -0.59 7.34 -12.31
N ASP A 142 -1.81 7.43 -11.76
CA ASP A 142 -2.27 6.56 -10.67
C ASP A 142 -2.18 5.05 -11.03
N ALA A 143 -2.37 4.71 -12.32
CA ALA A 143 -2.24 3.35 -12.81
C ALA A 143 -0.80 2.81 -12.65
N GLN A 144 0.19 3.66 -12.92
CA GLN A 144 1.59 3.33 -12.74
C GLN A 144 1.96 3.27 -11.26
N GLU A 145 1.40 4.15 -10.44
CA GLU A 145 1.60 4.13 -8.99
C GLU A 145 1.03 2.89 -8.33
N TYR A 146 -0.13 2.42 -8.79
CA TYR A 146 -0.68 1.13 -8.40
C TYR A 146 0.30 -0.02 -8.69
N LEU A 147 0.95 -0.02 -9.87
CA LEU A 147 1.95 -1.04 -10.20
C LEU A 147 3.24 -0.89 -9.38
N ASP A 148 3.64 0.35 -9.09
CA ASP A 148 4.85 0.69 -8.34
C ASP A 148 4.66 0.57 -6.82
N GLY A 149 3.43 0.34 -6.34
CA GLY A 149 3.10 0.31 -4.92
C GLY A 149 3.33 1.64 -4.21
N THR A 150 3.15 2.75 -4.93
CA THR A 150 3.23 4.12 -4.39
C THR A 150 1.84 4.65 -4.06
N ASP A 151 1.73 5.86 -3.50
CA ASP A 151 0.48 6.38 -2.94
C ASP A 151 -0.05 7.46 -3.89
N PRO A 152 -1.16 7.21 -4.61
CA PRO A 152 -1.69 8.12 -5.62
C PRO A 152 -2.22 9.46 -5.10
N LEU A 153 -2.21 9.65 -3.79
CA LEU A 153 -2.66 10.87 -3.14
C LEU A 153 -1.50 11.65 -2.50
N ASN A 154 -0.26 11.21 -2.71
CA ASN A 154 0.92 11.80 -2.09
C ASN A 154 2.10 11.93 -3.06
N LYS A 155 2.25 13.15 -3.57
CA LYS A 155 3.26 13.55 -4.57
C LYS A 155 4.74 13.32 -4.22
N PHE A 156 5.01 12.86 -3.01
CA PHE A 156 6.36 12.55 -2.53
C PHE A 156 6.59 11.04 -2.36
N HIS A 157 5.60 10.20 -2.67
CA HIS A 157 5.63 8.76 -2.44
C HIS A 157 5.89 7.93 -3.72
N GLY A 158 5.84 8.57 -4.90
CA GLY A 158 6.16 7.98 -6.20
C GLY A 158 7.56 7.32 -6.29
N ASP A 159 7.84 6.65 -7.42
CA ASP A 159 9.15 6.05 -7.65
C ASP A 159 10.25 7.13 -7.64
N PRO A 160 11.29 7.03 -6.79
CA PRO A 160 12.29 8.09 -6.64
C PRO A 160 13.00 8.46 -7.94
N ALA A 161 13.26 7.49 -8.82
CA ALA A 161 13.93 7.76 -10.09
C ALA A 161 12.98 8.49 -11.06
N LYS A 162 11.72 8.05 -11.17
CA LYS A 162 10.71 8.73 -11.99
C LYS A 162 10.49 10.16 -11.50
N LEU A 163 10.28 10.33 -10.19
CA LEU A 163 10.11 11.66 -9.58
C LEU A 163 11.31 12.56 -9.83
N PHE A 164 12.54 12.04 -9.75
CA PHE A 164 13.74 12.82 -10.07
C PHE A 164 13.71 13.33 -11.51
N TRP A 165 13.44 12.47 -12.48
CA TRP A 165 13.44 12.86 -13.89
C TRP A 165 12.28 13.80 -14.23
N ILE A 166 11.09 13.57 -13.67
CA ILE A 166 9.93 14.45 -13.85
C ILE A 166 10.23 15.84 -13.28
N ASN A 167 10.75 15.92 -12.06
CA ASN A 167 11.10 17.20 -11.46
C ASN A 167 12.26 17.88 -12.21
N LEU A 168 13.26 17.12 -12.68
CA LEU A 168 14.34 17.68 -13.47
C LEU A 168 13.83 18.30 -14.77
N ASP A 169 12.92 17.64 -15.48
CA ASP A 169 12.31 18.21 -16.69
C ASP A 169 11.43 19.43 -16.37
N ARG A 170 10.61 19.34 -15.31
CA ARG A 170 9.74 20.42 -14.82
C ARG A 170 10.53 21.69 -14.49
N TYR A 171 11.69 21.54 -13.86
CA TYR A 171 12.53 22.66 -13.40
C TYR A 171 13.77 22.91 -14.27
N LYS A 172 13.87 22.31 -15.46
CA LYS A 172 15.07 22.39 -16.32
C LYS A 172 15.55 23.80 -16.62
N MET A 173 14.62 24.75 -16.78
CA MET A 173 14.95 26.15 -17.03
C MET A 173 15.57 26.83 -15.82
N HIS A 174 15.10 26.51 -14.61
CA HIS A 174 15.69 27.02 -13.36
C HIS A 174 17.08 26.42 -13.14
N VAL A 175 17.24 25.11 -13.39
CA VAL A 175 18.53 24.43 -13.32
C VAL A 175 19.52 25.04 -14.31
N PHE A 176 19.09 25.25 -15.56
CA PHE A 176 19.89 25.90 -16.58
C PHE A 176 20.31 27.32 -16.17
N LEU A 177 19.37 28.14 -15.70
CA LEU A 177 19.66 29.50 -15.25
C LEU A 177 20.63 29.52 -14.06
N ALA A 178 20.47 28.59 -13.11
CA ALA A 178 21.38 28.45 -11.98
C ALA A 178 22.80 28.10 -12.46
N ILE A 179 22.93 27.18 -13.41
CA ILE A 179 24.22 26.84 -14.03
C ILE A 179 24.84 28.09 -14.67
N VAL A 180 24.09 28.82 -15.51
CA VAL A 180 24.57 30.06 -16.15
C VAL A 180 25.01 31.10 -15.12
N ALA A 181 24.24 31.30 -14.06
CA ALA A 181 24.56 32.24 -12.99
C ALA A 181 25.85 31.86 -12.27
N VAL A 182 26.01 30.58 -11.90
CA VAL A 182 27.23 30.07 -11.26
C VAL A 182 28.44 30.29 -12.16
N PHE A 183 28.36 29.94 -13.44
CA PHE A 183 29.47 30.16 -14.37
C PHE A 183 29.81 31.64 -14.55
N SER A 184 28.80 32.51 -14.65
CA SER A 184 28.99 33.96 -14.83
C SER A 184 29.67 34.59 -13.60
N ILE A 185 29.25 34.20 -12.39
CA ILE A 185 29.87 34.67 -11.14
C ILE A 185 31.33 34.22 -11.06
N ASN A 186 31.59 32.94 -11.32
CA ASN A 186 32.96 32.41 -11.32
C ASN A 186 33.83 33.10 -12.37
N TYR A 187 33.30 33.33 -13.57
CA TYR A 187 34.00 34.06 -14.63
C TYR A 187 34.37 35.49 -14.20
N GLY A 188 33.43 36.22 -13.59
CA GLY A 188 33.66 37.57 -13.08
C GLY A 188 34.69 37.62 -11.95
N LEU A 189 34.64 36.67 -11.00
CA LEU A 189 35.61 36.56 -9.91
C LEU A 189 37.04 36.30 -10.43
N ILE A 190 37.18 35.43 -11.42
CA ILE A 190 38.49 35.14 -12.04
C ILE A 190 39.08 36.39 -12.69
N HIS A 191 38.26 37.20 -13.38
CA HIS A 191 38.72 38.45 -13.99
C HIS A 191 39.14 39.48 -12.93
N LEU A 192 38.33 39.65 -11.88
CA LEU A 192 38.63 40.57 -10.77
C LEU A 192 39.97 40.25 -10.10
N ILE A 193 40.24 38.97 -9.81
CA ILE A 193 41.49 38.54 -9.17
C ILE A 193 42.69 38.74 -10.10
N LYS A 194 42.51 38.53 -11.42
CA LYS A 194 43.58 38.68 -12.41
C LYS A 194 43.91 40.15 -12.73
N GLY A 195 43.13 41.11 -12.23
CA GLY A 195 43.43 42.53 -12.34
C GLY A 195 43.36 43.08 -13.77
N VAL A 196 42.54 42.46 -14.63
CA VAL A 196 42.19 42.96 -15.96
C VAL A 196 40.76 43.46 -15.94
#